data_AF-I6M497-F1
#
_entry.id   AF-I6M497-F1
#
_cell.length_a   1.000
_cell.length_b   1.000
_cell.length_c   1.000
_cell.angle_alpha   90.00
_cell.angle_beta   90.00
_cell.angle_gamma   90.00
#
_symmetry.space_group_name_H-M   'P 1'
#
loop_
_entity.id
_entity.type
_entity.pdbx_description
1 polymer ?
#
loop_
_entity_poly.entity_id
_entity_poly.type
_entity_poly.pdbx_seq_one_letter_code
_entity_poly.pdbx_strand_id
1 'polypeptide(L)'
;PPVPGALRVPAGRELVLDFIVERKRMDDLCGSIIDGRFREQKFRLKRCGLQRLIYLVEGGGASASHLSLPEATLQQAVVNTQVVDGFFVKRVQDVRESA
;
A
#
# COMPACT_ATOMS: atom_id res chain seq x y z
N PRO A 1 5.56 -16.91 -30.19
CA PRO A 1 4.95 -17.37 -31.46
C PRO A 1 3.84 -18.39 -31.16
N PRO A 2 2.72 -18.42 -31.91
CA PRO A 2 1.71 -19.46 -31.74
C PRO A 2 2.32 -20.83 -32.06
N VAL A 3 2.07 -21.81 -31.18
CA VAL A 3 2.54 -23.18 -31.37
C VAL A 3 1.52 -23.89 -32.26
N PRO A 4 1.91 -24.47 -33.41
CA PRO A 4 0.98 -25.21 -34.26
C PRO A 4 0.23 -26.29 -33.46
N GLY A 5 -1.11 -26.30 -33.56
CA GLY A 5 -1.98 -27.23 -32.83
C GLY A 5 -2.45 -26.77 -31.44
N ALA A 6 -2.01 -25.59 -30.95
CA ALA A 6 -2.49 -25.06 -29.68
C ALA A 6 -3.87 -24.39 -29.83
N LEU A 7 -4.83 -24.81 -29.00
CA LEU A 7 -6.19 -24.24 -28.91
C LEU A 7 -6.21 -22.81 -28.33
N ARG A 8 -5.12 -22.36 -27.71
CA ARG A 8 -4.98 -21.04 -27.08
C ARG A 8 -3.59 -20.48 -27.34
N VAL A 9 -3.50 -19.15 -27.42
CA VAL A 9 -2.21 -18.45 -27.48
C VAL A 9 -1.45 -18.72 -26.18
N PRO A 10 -0.17 -19.15 -26.24
CA PRO A 10 0.64 -19.29 -25.03
C PRO A 10 0.75 -17.95 -24.31
N ALA A 11 0.48 -17.94 -23.00
CA ALA A 11 0.74 -16.76 -22.19
C ALA A 11 2.23 -16.40 -22.30
N GLY A 12 2.52 -15.11 -22.47
CA GLY A 12 3.89 -14.62 -22.46
C GLY A 12 4.56 -14.91 -21.13
N ARG A 13 5.90 -14.97 -21.12
CA ARG A 13 6.64 -14.98 -19.84
C ARG A 13 6.50 -13.60 -19.21
N GLU A 14 6.01 -13.55 -17.98
CA GLU A 14 5.88 -12.33 -17.20
C GLU A 14 7.02 -12.25 -16.18
N LEU A 15 7.56 -11.04 -15.99
CA LEU A 15 8.51 -10.73 -14.93
C LEU A 15 7.93 -9.57 -14.13
N VAL A 16 8.03 -9.64 -12.81
CA VAL A 16 7.59 -8.58 -11.91
C VAL A 16 8.78 -7.76 -11.47
N LEU A 17 8.63 -6.43 -11.46
CA LEU A 17 9.63 -5.54 -10.87
C LEU A 17 9.63 -5.69 -9.34
N ASP A 18 10.76 -5.36 -8.73
CA ASP A 18 10.97 -5.48 -7.28
C ASP A 18 10.22 -4.43 -6.42
N PHE A 19 9.32 -3.66 -7.03
CA PHE A 19 8.54 -2.61 -6.38
C PHE A 19 7.09 -3.02 -6.18
N ILE A 20 6.57 -2.73 -5.00
CA ILE A 20 5.14 -2.88 -4.69
C ILE A 20 4.65 -1.67 -3.91
N VAL A 21 3.45 -1.22 -4.25
CA VAL A 21 2.82 -0.05 -3.65
C VAL A 21 1.56 -0.48 -2.91
N GLU A 22 1.46 -0.15 -1.63
CA GLU A 22 0.22 -0.20 -0.85
C GLU A 22 -0.32 1.23 -0.77
N ARG A 23 -1.43 1.50 -1.46
CA ARG A 23 -2.14 2.77 -1.41
C ARG A 23 -3.12 2.77 -0.23
N LYS A 24 -3.06 3.78 0.63
CA LYS A 24 -3.90 3.89 1.82
C LYS A 24 -4.45 5.30 2.02
N ARG A 25 -5.77 5.46 1.96
CA ARG A 25 -6.43 6.71 2.38
C ARG A 25 -6.46 6.81 3.91
N MET A 26 -6.57 8.02 4.44
CA MET A 26 -6.53 8.24 5.89
C MET A 26 -7.69 7.56 6.65
N ASP A 27 -8.88 7.50 6.06
CA ASP A 27 -10.05 6.77 6.58
C ASP A 27 -9.84 5.24 6.54
N ASP A 28 -9.30 4.72 5.45
CA ASP A 28 -8.93 3.30 5.33
C ASP A 28 -7.83 2.90 6.33
N LEU A 29 -6.86 3.80 6.58
CA LEU A 29 -5.83 3.60 7.59
C LEU A 29 -6.46 3.51 8.98
N CYS A 30 -7.33 4.47 9.32
CA CYS A 30 -8.07 4.49 10.57
C CYS A 30 -8.85 3.17 10.78
N GLY A 31 -9.67 2.77 9.80
CA GLY A 31 -10.43 1.53 9.84
C GLY A 31 -9.53 0.30 10.03
N SER A 32 -8.42 0.23 9.28
CA SER A 32 -7.50 -0.91 9.36
C SER A 32 -6.74 -1.03 10.70
N ILE A 33 -6.55 0.07 11.42
CA ILE A 33 -5.94 0.03 12.76
C ILE A 33 -6.96 -0.50 13.76
N ILE A 34 -8.22 -0.05 13.68
CA ILE A 34 -9.30 -0.46 14.59
C ILE A 34 -9.62 -1.94 14.44
N ASP A 35 -9.73 -2.44 13.21
CA ASP A 35 -10.08 -3.84 12.93
C ASP A 35 -8.87 -4.80 12.94
N GLY A 36 -7.66 -4.27 13.17
CA GLY A 36 -6.42 -5.05 13.28
C GLY A 36 -5.76 -5.44 11.94
N ARG A 37 -6.37 -5.15 10.79
CA ARG A 37 -5.82 -5.50 9.46
C ARG A 37 -4.52 -4.76 9.13
N PHE A 38 -4.27 -3.59 9.72
CA PHE A 38 -3.09 -2.78 9.43
C PHE A 38 -1.76 -3.55 9.63
N ARG A 39 -1.69 -4.39 10.67
CA ARG A 39 -0.49 -5.21 10.95
C ARG A 39 -0.39 -6.40 10.00
N GLU A 40 -1.50 -7.07 9.71
CA GLU A 40 -1.56 -8.23 8.82
C GLU A 40 -1.19 -7.86 7.38
N GLN A 41 -1.69 -6.72 6.89
CA GLN A 41 -1.39 -6.20 5.56
C GLN A 41 0.11 -5.95 5.39
N LYS A 42 0.75 -5.26 6.36
CA LYS A 42 2.20 -5.03 6.34
C LYS A 42 3.01 -6.32 6.44
N PHE A 43 2.55 -7.28 7.25
CA PHE A 43 3.19 -8.59 7.35
C PHE A 43 3.19 -9.32 6.01
N ARG A 44 2.08 -9.28 5.27
CA ARG A 44 1.98 -9.89 3.93
C ARG A 44 2.91 -9.21 2.92
N LEU A 45 2.97 -7.88 2.93
CA LEU A 45 3.87 -7.12 2.06
C LEU A 45 5.34 -7.48 2.33
N LYS A 46 5.75 -7.60 3.60
CA LYS A 46 7.11 -8.04 3.95
C LYS A 46 7.44 -9.47 3.53
N ARG A 47 6.44 -10.30 3.24
CA ARG A 47 6.62 -11.72 2.89
C ARG A 47 6.25 -12.05 1.44
N CYS A 48 5.89 -11.06 0.61
CA CYS A 48 5.51 -11.30 -0.78
C CYS A 48 6.69 -11.56 -1.72
N GLY A 49 7.93 -11.40 -1.24
CA GLY A 49 9.16 -11.64 -2.00
C GLY A 49 9.71 -10.41 -2.74
N LEU A 50 9.03 -9.27 -2.67
CA LEU A 50 9.48 -7.98 -3.22
C LEU A 50 10.16 -7.16 -2.13
N GLN A 51 11.29 -6.52 -2.45
CA GLN A 51 12.12 -5.81 -1.47
C GLN A 51 11.78 -4.33 -1.36
N ARG A 52 11.23 -3.71 -2.42
CA ARG A 52 10.98 -2.26 -2.47
C ARG A 52 9.52 -1.97 -2.15
N LEU A 53 9.21 -2.00 -0.85
CA LEU A 53 7.87 -1.78 -0.31
C LEU A 53 7.59 -0.27 -0.19
N ILE A 54 6.56 0.21 -0.89
CA ILE A 54 6.12 1.60 -0.87
C ILE A 54 4.75 1.69 -0.19
N TYR A 55 4.60 2.62 0.75
CA TYR A 55 3.33 2.96 1.37
C TYR A 55 2.90 4.36 0.92
N LEU A 56 1.92 4.41 0.01
CA LEU A 56 1.38 5.65 -0.54
C LEU A 56 0.20 6.11 0.31
N VAL A 57 0.43 7.09 1.18
CA VAL A 57 -0.60 7.66 2.06
C VAL A 57 -1.29 8.80 1.37
N GLU A 58 -2.58 8.63 1.12
CA GLU A 58 -3.43 9.66 0.52
C GLU A 58 -4.22 10.41 1.59
N GLY A 59 -4.19 11.73 1.47
CA GLY A 59 -4.92 12.65 2.32
C GLY A 59 -4.07 13.18 3.49
N GLY A 60 -4.30 14.44 3.79
CA GLY A 60 -3.72 15.18 4.91
C GLY A 60 -4.41 16.54 5.01
N GLY A 61 -4.74 16.98 6.24
CA GLY A 61 -5.50 18.21 6.51
C GLY A 61 -6.93 17.96 7.00
N ALA A 62 -7.85 18.91 6.71
CA ALA A 62 -9.20 19.01 7.28
C ALA A 62 -10.11 17.77 7.14
N SER A 63 -9.73 16.77 6.33
CA SER A 63 -10.44 15.48 6.21
C SER A 63 -10.22 14.53 7.39
N ALA A 64 -9.26 14.82 8.28
CA ALA A 64 -8.99 14.01 9.48
C ALA A 64 -9.89 14.34 10.68
N SER A 65 -10.64 15.45 10.64
CA SER A 65 -11.40 15.99 11.77
C SER A 65 -12.58 15.11 12.22
N HIS A 66 -12.99 14.12 11.42
CA HIS A 66 -14.10 13.21 11.72
C HIS A 66 -13.67 11.73 11.82
N LEU A 67 -12.38 11.44 11.92
CA LEU A 67 -11.89 10.07 12.04
C LEU A 67 -12.02 9.55 13.48
N SER A 68 -12.29 8.25 13.61
CA SER A 68 -12.48 7.58 14.91
C SER A 68 -11.19 7.49 15.73
N LEU A 69 -10.02 7.73 15.13
CA LEU A 69 -8.74 7.79 15.80
C LEU A 69 -8.16 9.21 15.77
N PRO A 70 -7.46 9.64 16.83
CA PRO A 70 -6.73 10.91 16.82
C PRO A 70 -5.73 10.98 15.67
N GLU A 71 -5.57 12.15 15.05
CA GLU A 71 -4.61 12.36 13.96
C GLU A 71 -3.18 11.97 14.37
N ALA A 72 -2.78 12.27 15.61
CA ALA A 72 -1.48 11.87 16.15
C ALA A 72 -1.26 10.34 16.09
N THR A 73 -2.30 9.53 16.35
CA THR A 73 -2.23 8.06 16.26
C THR A 73 -2.01 7.61 14.82
N LEU A 74 -2.69 8.24 13.86
CA LEU A 74 -2.54 7.94 12.43
C LEU A 74 -1.15 8.34 11.93
N GLN A 75 -0.66 9.53 12.31
CA GLN A 75 0.68 9.98 11.97
C GLN A 75 1.75 9.06 12.58
N GLN A 76 1.57 8.63 13.83
CA GLN A 76 2.48 7.66 14.46
C GLN A 76 2.47 6.32 13.72
N ALA A 77 1.31 5.85 13.25
CA ALA A 77 1.22 4.62 12.46
C ALA A 77 1.98 4.73 11.13
N VAL A 78 1.88 5.88 10.45
CA VAL A 78 2.63 6.16 9.21
C VAL A 78 4.13 6.24 9.48
N VAL A 79 4.55 6.94 10.54
CA VAL A 79 5.97 7.03 10.96
C VAL A 79 6.53 5.65 11.30
N ASN A 80 5.78 4.82 12.03
CA ASN A 80 6.19 3.46 12.35
C ASN A 80 6.36 2.62 11.08
N THR A 81 5.46 2.76 10.09
CA THR A 81 5.60 2.09 8.79
C THR A 81 6.89 2.49 8.07
N GLN A 82 7.32 3.75 8.18
CA GLN A 82 8.58 4.20 7.59
C GLN A 82 9.81 3.71 8.38
N VAL A 83 9.84 3.97 9.68
CA VAL A 83 11.05 3.83 10.51
C VAL A 83 11.21 2.41 11.03
N VAL A 84 10.13 1.79 11.49
CA VAL A 84 10.16 0.45 12.11
C VAL A 84 9.99 -0.63 11.05
N ASP A 85 9.05 -0.45 10.12
CA ASP A 85 8.78 -1.45 9.10
C ASP A 85 9.68 -1.34 7.87
N GLY A 86 10.35 -0.20 7.68
CA GLY A 86 11.31 0.04 6.60
C GLY A 86 10.69 0.34 5.24
N PHE A 87 9.40 0.72 5.19
CA PHE A 87 8.72 1.01 3.93
C PHE A 87 9.10 2.41 3.47
N PHE A 88 9.20 2.62 2.15
CA PHE A 88 9.26 3.96 1.61
C PHE A 88 7.87 4.61 1.68
N VAL A 89 7.72 5.64 2.50
CA VAL A 89 6.44 6.35 2.64
C VAL A 89 6.39 7.55 1.72
N LYS A 90 5.39 7.60 0.83
CA LYS A 90 5.06 8.76 0.01
C LYS A 90 3.70 9.30 0.46
N ARG A 91 3.65 10.57 0.87
CA ARG A 91 2.39 11.27 1.16
C ARG A 91 1.96 12.07 -0.07
N VAL A 92 0.67 12.04 -0.36
CA VAL A 92 0.03 12.76 -1.47
C VAL A 92 -1.33 13.30 -1.02
N GLN A 93 -1.79 14.39 -1.64
CA GLN A 93 -3.00 15.08 -1.22
C GLN A 93 -4.27 14.39 -1.70
N ASP A 94 -4.28 13.91 -2.95
CA ASP A 94 -5.46 13.34 -3.59
C ASP A 94 -5.11 12.27 -4.62
N VAL A 95 -6.16 11.68 -5.20
CA VAL A 95 -6.05 10.63 -6.22
C VAL A 95 -5.36 11.10 -7.50
N ARG A 96 -5.37 12.40 -7.82
CA ARG A 96 -4.72 12.94 -9.02
C ARG A 96 -3.21 12.99 -8.84
N GLU A 97 -2.73 13.27 -7.63
CA GLU A 97 -1.30 13.22 -7.32
C GLU A 97 -0.79 11.76 -7.21
N SER A 98 -1.70 10.81 -6.96
CA SER A 98 -1.38 9.37 -6.94
C SER A 98 -1.34 8.70 -8.32
N ALA A 99 -2.02 9.28 -9.32
CA ALA A 99 -2.19 8.72 -10.66
C ALA A 99 -0.97 8.97 -11.55
#